data_AF-A0A7C5EK17-F1
#
_entry.id   AF-A0A7C5EK17-F1
#
_cell.length_a   1.000
_cell.length_b   1.000
_cell.length_c   1.000
_cell.angle_alpha   90.00
_cell.angle_beta   90.00
_cell.angle_gamma   90.00
#
_symmetry.space_group_name_H-M   'P 1'
#
loop_
_entity.id
_entity.type
_entity.pdbx_description
1 polymer ?
#
loop_
_entity_poly.entity_id
_entity_poly.type
_entity_poly.pdbx_seq_one_letter_code
_entity_poly.pdbx_strand_id
1 'polypeptide(L)'
;MRKVRLGLHDGRGELAPRVYSSGKTQEDAISEILEAFESSDIVFFKGVVGSGKSVVGIRTALEFGRGIVSMPTKVLSDQYAQAYEREKFFVRCNGSRASLGVIKGRRNFPCLHLQERGWEGSAVSRSIPCRRPLRKSEGERRLDALRECRHWGFLFPKSYDREIRGTEKLPYTGISGEWMVCLRGGCPYWRQFAAYANSDVVIVNFAKWMAEIQIGRIPRVPITVVDEADEWLDSLALKAVISEKYIAKLLGAVKGKPEFEEVYLELRGSWESALNGRLDPLDFAELFVSILEELDETGDDIFWKIRAVLEHREGVECERRENSILFLIPDPESVLRRLFDRLNCKWLLMSATMQSREVMREVFGIDPVVVEGETEFPGLLIQRTVGLETMVNHESWSECSFRQNYWRCLEEIMRRSAKPSFIPVHAFKYLPEEMRAKLQSTSADVIKLGDTMISTKMDRGADLKGMKSVIVLKFPFPEVEDPLLKGMRKRLGEEAFRLYYRDMAERSFIQQIGRVLRSPDDVAEFWSPDLLCHIMLRRAWKGRISRRDSTVSDQG
;
A
#
# COMPACT_ATOMS: atom_id res chain seq x y z
N MET A 1 12.18 -32.50 -11.67
CA MET A 1 11.24 -31.52 -11.10
C MET A 1 9.81 -31.89 -11.47
N ARG A 2 8.86 -31.69 -10.55
CA ARG A 2 7.43 -31.85 -10.84
C ARG A 2 7.01 -30.75 -11.81
N LYS A 3 6.40 -31.10 -12.95
CA LYS A 3 5.88 -30.09 -13.89
C LYS A 3 4.82 -29.25 -13.18
N VAL A 4 5.07 -27.94 -13.04
CA VAL A 4 4.11 -27.00 -12.47
C VAL A 4 2.89 -26.94 -13.39
N ARG A 5 1.69 -26.99 -12.79
CA ARG A 5 0.42 -26.77 -13.49
C ARG A 5 -0.26 -25.56 -12.89
N LEU A 6 -0.67 -24.59 -13.70
CA LEU A 6 -1.31 -23.36 -13.24
C LEU A 6 -2.58 -23.68 -12.43
N GLY A 7 -3.42 -24.57 -12.98
CA GLY A 7 -4.65 -25.04 -12.33
C GLY A 7 -5.62 -23.90 -12.01
N LEU A 8 -5.66 -22.86 -12.86
CA LEU A 8 -6.60 -21.75 -12.73
C LEU A 8 -7.86 -22.08 -13.53
N HIS A 9 -9.03 -21.92 -12.93
CA HIS A 9 -10.31 -22.19 -13.56
C HIS A 9 -11.25 -20.99 -13.44
N ASP A 10 -12.23 -20.91 -14.33
CA ASP A 10 -13.39 -20.03 -14.25
C ASP A 10 -14.69 -20.83 -14.45
N GLY A 11 -15.83 -20.14 -14.58
CA GLY A 11 -17.12 -20.79 -14.81
C GLY A 11 -17.25 -21.58 -16.13
N ARG A 12 -16.28 -21.48 -17.05
CA ARG A 12 -16.25 -22.15 -18.35
C ARG A 12 -15.25 -23.31 -18.41
N GLY A 13 -14.29 -23.39 -17.50
CA GLY A 13 -13.34 -24.48 -17.43
C GLY A 13 -11.96 -24.05 -16.96
N GLU A 14 -10.94 -24.82 -17.32
CA GLU A 14 -9.54 -24.48 -17.05
C GLU A 14 -9.05 -23.37 -17.99
N LEU A 15 -8.36 -22.40 -17.42
CA LEU A 15 -7.73 -21.31 -18.14
C LEU A 15 -6.30 -21.68 -18.51
N ALA A 16 -5.97 -21.53 -19.79
CA ALA A 16 -4.61 -21.74 -20.28
C ALA A 16 -3.64 -20.73 -19.65
N PRO A 17 -2.40 -21.16 -19.33
CA PRO A 17 -1.34 -20.24 -18.94
C PRO A 17 -1.09 -19.19 -20.03
N ARG A 18 -0.87 -17.94 -19.61
CA ARG A 18 -0.46 -16.90 -20.56
C ARG A 18 0.96 -17.19 -21.06
N VAL A 19 1.18 -16.83 -22.32
CA VAL A 19 2.50 -16.83 -22.95
C VAL A 19 2.98 -15.38 -23.04
N TYR A 20 4.18 -15.13 -22.55
CA TYR A 20 4.83 -13.83 -22.58
C TYR A 20 5.51 -13.58 -23.93
N SER A 21 5.84 -12.32 -24.23
CA SER A 21 6.62 -11.91 -25.40
C SER A 21 7.95 -12.67 -25.56
N SER A 22 8.55 -13.10 -24.44
CA SER A 22 9.75 -13.93 -24.41
C SER A 22 9.54 -15.39 -24.87
N GLY A 23 8.30 -15.80 -25.10
CA GLY A 23 7.92 -17.19 -25.38
C GLY A 23 7.70 -18.05 -24.13
N LYS A 24 8.09 -17.57 -22.94
CA LYS A 24 7.85 -18.26 -21.67
C LYS A 24 6.37 -18.26 -21.30
N THR A 25 5.89 -19.35 -20.73
CA THR A 25 4.55 -19.40 -20.12
C THR A 25 4.57 -18.94 -18.67
N GLN A 26 3.40 -18.69 -18.08
CA GLN A 26 3.30 -18.48 -16.63
C GLN A 26 3.80 -19.68 -15.82
N GLU A 27 3.63 -20.91 -16.33
CA GLU A 27 4.11 -22.12 -15.66
C GLU A 27 5.65 -22.21 -15.66
N ASP A 28 6.28 -21.79 -16.77
CA ASP A 28 7.74 -21.70 -16.85
C ASP A 28 8.27 -20.66 -15.86
N ALA A 29 7.65 -19.47 -15.80
CA ALA A 29 8.02 -18.44 -14.85
C ALA A 29 7.85 -18.88 -13.39
N ILE A 30 6.77 -19.61 -13.06
CA ILE A 30 6.59 -20.19 -11.72
C ILE A 30 7.67 -21.22 -11.43
N SER A 31 8.03 -22.06 -12.41
CA SER A 31 9.10 -23.06 -12.25
C SER A 31 10.45 -22.39 -11.97
N GLU A 32 10.80 -21.35 -12.72
CA GLU A 32 12.01 -20.53 -12.48
C GLU A 32 12.00 -19.86 -11.10
N ILE A 33 10.84 -19.39 -10.62
CA ILE A 33 10.71 -18.84 -9.26
C ILE A 33 10.99 -19.91 -8.20
N LEU A 34 10.43 -21.12 -8.38
CA LEU A 34 10.64 -22.22 -7.44
C LEU A 34 12.09 -22.68 -7.42
N GLU A 35 12.75 -22.78 -8.58
CA GLU A 35 14.19 -23.06 -8.69
C GLU A 35 15.03 -21.96 -8.00
N ALA A 36 14.69 -20.69 -8.22
CA ALA A 36 15.39 -19.58 -7.59
C ALA A 36 15.31 -19.62 -6.05
N PHE A 37 14.21 -20.15 -5.50
CA PHE A 37 14.04 -20.34 -4.06
C PHE A 37 14.87 -21.50 -3.48
N GLU A 38 15.49 -22.35 -4.30
CA GLU A 38 16.44 -23.37 -3.84
C GLU A 38 17.76 -22.73 -3.37
N SER A 39 18.17 -21.62 -3.98
CA SER A 39 19.42 -20.89 -3.67
C SER A 39 19.22 -19.54 -2.99
N SER A 40 17.99 -19.04 -2.89
CA SER A 40 17.67 -17.73 -2.31
C SER A 40 16.42 -17.79 -1.44
N ASP A 41 16.33 -16.93 -0.43
CA ASP A 41 15.09 -16.70 0.31
C ASP A 41 14.27 -15.54 -0.26
N ILE A 42 14.87 -14.73 -1.15
CA ILE A 42 14.23 -13.56 -1.76
C ILE A 42 14.34 -13.68 -3.28
N VAL A 43 13.17 -13.71 -3.93
CA VAL A 43 13.03 -13.74 -5.38
C VAL A 43 12.18 -12.54 -5.80
N PHE A 44 12.59 -11.87 -6.87
CA PHE A 44 11.85 -10.77 -7.47
C PHE A 44 11.25 -11.21 -8.80
N PHE A 45 9.93 -11.24 -8.90
CA PHE A 45 9.22 -11.47 -10.14
C PHE A 45 8.84 -10.14 -10.81
N LYS A 46 9.48 -9.86 -11.94
CA LYS A 46 9.25 -8.63 -12.71
C LYS A 46 8.21 -8.87 -13.78
N GLY A 47 7.14 -8.08 -13.78
CA GLY A 47 6.12 -8.16 -14.84
C GLY A 47 5.24 -6.92 -14.94
N VAL A 48 4.92 -6.48 -16.16
CA VAL A 48 4.08 -5.29 -16.40
C VAL A 48 2.66 -5.48 -15.87
N VAL A 49 1.87 -4.40 -15.84
CA VAL A 49 0.45 -4.50 -15.44
C VAL A 49 -0.30 -5.34 -16.47
N GLY A 50 -1.22 -6.19 -15.99
CA GLY A 50 -1.97 -7.08 -16.88
C GLY A 50 -1.20 -8.31 -17.34
N SER A 51 0.04 -8.55 -16.90
CA SER A 51 0.82 -9.77 -17.20
C SER A 51 0.35 -11.03 -16.46
N GLY A 52 -0.49 -10.87 -15.43
CA GLY A 52 -0.93 -11.98 -14.59
C GLY A 52 -0.03 -12.24 -13.38
N LYS A 53 0.74 -11.25 -12.90
CA LYS A 53 1.54 -11.33 -11.66
C LYS A 53 0.76 -11.90 -10.47
N SER A 54 -0.46 -11.44 -10.24
CA SER A 54 -1.31 -11.94 -9.16
C SER A 54 -1.54 -13.45 -9.24
N VAL A 55 -1.70 -13.98 -10.45
CA VAL A 55 -1.88 -15.42 -10.67
C VAL A 55 -0.58 -16.17 -10.36
N VAL A 56 0.56 -15.64 -10.82
CA VAL A 56 1.89 -16.20 -10.53
C VAL A 56 2.12 -16.22 -9.01
N GLY A 57 1.92 -15.09 -8.33
CA GLY A 57 2.10 -14.98 -6.89
C GLY A 57 1.22 -15.93 -6.08
N ILE A 58 -0.09 -15.98 -6.37
CA ILE A 58 -1.01 -16.92 -5.70
C ILE A 58 -0.59 -18.36 -5.99
N ARG A 59 -0.25 -18.70 -7.25
CA ARG A 59 0.13 -20.06 -7.58
C ARG A 59 1.42 -20.48 -6.90
N THR A 60 2.43 -19.62 -6.87
CA THR A 60 3.67 -19.88 -6.13
C THR A 60 3.36 -20.11 -4.65
N ALA A 61 2.52 -19.28 -4.01
CA ALA A 61 2.11 -19.50 -2.62
C ALA A 61 1.44 -20.87 -2.38
N LEU A 62 0.66 -21.37 -3.35
CA LEU A 62 0.04 -22.70 -3.29
C LEU A 62 1.05 -23.84 -3.47
N GLU A 63 2.13 -23.66 -4.24
CA GLU A 63 3.19 -24.67 -4.37
C GLU A 63 3.98 -24.85 -3.07
N PHE A 64 4.07 -23.80 -2.25
CA PHE A 64 4.56 -23.89 -0.87
C PHE A 64 3.51 -24.45 0.12
N GLY A 65 2.33 -24.83 -0.36
CA GLY A 65 1.21 -25.36 0.43
C GLY A 65 0.41 -24.30 1.17
N ARG A 66 1.05 -23.20 1.61
CA ARG A 66 0.41 -22.07 2.27
C ARG A 66 1.19 -20.77 2.04
N GLY A 67 0.50 -19.63 1.95
CA GLY A 67 1.18 -18.34 1.89
C GLY A 67 0.33 -17.13 2.24
N ILE A 68 0.98 -15.99 2.33
CA ILE A 68 0.35 -14.68 2.47
C ILE A 68 0.62 -13.87 1.20
N VAL A 69 -0.39 -13.20 0.67
CA VAL A 69 -0.25 -12.21 -0.40
C VAL A 69 -0.59 -10.84 0.17
N SER A 70 0.35 -9.91 0.05
CA SER A 70 0.25 -8.54 0.54
C SER A 70 0.23 -7.55 -0.61
N MET A 71 -0.58 -6.49 -0.52
CA MET A 71 -0.80 -5.50 -1.59
C MET A 71 -1.08 -4.10 -1.02
N PRO A 72 -0.83 -3.00 -1.75
CA PRO A 72 -0.87 -1.66 -1.17
C PRO A 72 -2.26 -1.18 -0.80
N THR A 73 -3.23 -1.35 -1.69
CA THR A 73 -4.52 -0.66 -1.56
C THR A 73 -5.67 -1.59 -1.24
N LYS A 74 -6.71 -1.03 -0.59
CA LYS A 74 -7.98 -1.73 -0.40
C LYS A 74 -8.63 -2.06 -1.75
N VAL A 75 -8.50 -1.18 -2.75
CA VAL A 75 -9.06 -1.40 -4.10
C VAL A 75 -8.45 -2.65 -4.73
N LEU A 76 -7.13 -2.83 -4.68
CA LEU A 76 -6.48 -4.05 -5.15
C LEU A 76 -6.96 -5.27 -4.35
N SER A 77 -7.05 -5.16 -3.02
CA SER A 77 -7.58 -6.25 -2.19
C SER A 77 -9.01 -6.65 -2.58
N ASP A 78 -9.87 -5.68 -2.91
CA ASP A 78 -11.22 -5.92 -3.39
C ASP A 78 -11.24 -6.56 -4.79
N GLN A 79 -10.32 -6.16 -5.69
CA GLN A 79 -10.13 -6.80 -7.01
C GLN A 79 -9.68 -8.25 -6.88
N TYR A 80 -8.75 -8.56 -5.98
CA TYR A 80 -8.36 -9.92 -5.67
C TYR A 80 -9.54 -10.75 -5.15
N ALA A 81 -10.33 -10.19 -4.23
CA ALA A 81 -11.52 -10.85 -3.70
C ALA A 81 -12.53 -11.15 -4.81
N GLN A 82 -12.85 -10.16 -5.65
CA GLN A 82 -13.76 -10.35 -6.79
C GLN A 82 -13.23 -11.41 -7.76
N ALA A 83 -11.97 -11.30 -8.16
CA ALA A 83 -11.38 -12.18 -9.15
C ALA A 83 -11.25 -13.63 -8.67
N TYR A 84 -10.84 -13.86 -7.42
CA TYR A 84 -10.43 -15.20 -6.95
C TYR A 84 -11.31 -15.83 -5.87
N GLU A 85 -12.25 -15.08 -5.26
CA GLU A 85 -13.31 -15.68 -4.44
C GLU A 85 -14.57 -16.00 -5.27
N ARG A 86 -14.84 -15.23 -6.35
CA ARG A 86 -16.10 -15.32 -7.11
C ARG A 86 -15.92 -15.84 -8.54
N GLU A 87 -15.07 -15.18 -9.33
CA GLU A 87 -15.01 -15.41 -10.78
C GLU A 87 -14.11 -16.58 -11.17
N LYS A 88 -12.95 -16.69 -10.51
CA LYS A 88 -11.92 -17.70 -10.77
C LYS A 88 -11.55 -18.44 -9.50
N PHE A 89 -11.00 -19.62 -9.65
CA PHE A 89 -10.48 -20.40 -8.53
C PHE A 89 -9.28 -21.24 -8.96
N PHE A 90 -8.42 -21.54 -7.99
CA PHE A 90 -7.28 -22.43 -8.19
C PHE A 90 -7.63 -23.85 -7.77
N VAL A 91 -7.11 -24.82 -8.50
CA VAL A 91 -7.15 -26.24 -8.17
C VAL A 91 -5.75 -26.67 -7.77
N ARG A 92 -5.66 -27.28 -6.59
CA ARG A 92 -4.42 -27.82 -6.05
C ARG A 92 -3.99 -29.05 -6.84
N CYS A 93 -2.75 -29.46 -6.65
CA CYS A 93 -2.18 -30.62 -7.34
C CYS A 93 -2.86 -31.96 -6.96
N ASN A 94 -3.58 -32.03 -5.84
CA ASN A 94 -4.39 -33.18 -5.41
C ASN A 94 -5.84 -33.12 -5.95
N GLY A 95 -6.18 -32.14 -6.80
CA GLY A 95 -7.51 -31.96 -7.37
C GLY A 95 -8.51 -31.19 -6.49
N SER A 96 -8.17 -30.85 -5.24
CA SER A 96 -9.06 -30.06 -4.39
C SER A 96 -9.03 -28.58 -4.76
N ARG A 97 -10.14 -27.86 -4.58
CA ARG A 97 -10.18 -26.41 -4.73
C ARG A 97 -9.33 -25.74 -3.65
N ALA A 98 -8.50 -24.78 -4.05
CA ALA A 98 -7.74 -23.96 -3.11
C ALA A 98 -8.67 -22.97 -2.38
N SER A 99 -8.39 -22.76 -1.09
CA SER A 99 -9.08 -21.79 -0.25
C SER A 99 -8.27 -20.50 -0.16
N LEU A 100 -8.85 -19.40 -0.61
CA LEU A 100 -8.31 -18.07 -0.45
C LEU A 100 -9.17 -17.31 0.56
N GLY A 101 -8.53 -16.54 1.45
CA GLY A 101 -9.25 -15.75 2.44
C GLY A 101 -8.73 -14.31 2.48
N VAL A 102 -9.63 -13.35 2.30
CA VAL A 102 -9.28 -11.92 2.29
C VAL A 102 -9.54 -11.28 3.65
N ILE A 103 -8.52 -10.61 4.20
CA ILE A 103 -8.59 -9.93 5.49
C ILE A 103 -8.69 -8.42 5.29
N LYS A 104 -9.78 -7.84 5.80
CA LYS A 104 -10.12 -6.42 5.69
C LYS A 104 -10.26 -5.77 7.07
N GLY A 105 -10.09 -4.45 7.09
CA GLY A 105 -10.27 -3.65 8.31
C GLY A 105 -11.74 -3.57 8.78
N ARG A 106 -11.93 -3.23 10.06
CA ARG A 106 -13.23 -3.16 10.75
C ARG A 106 -14.31 -2.34 10.04
N ARG A 107 -13.93 -1.24 9.39
CA ARG A 107 -14.85 -0.33 8.68
C ARG A 107 -15.66 -1.04 7.58
N ASN A 108 -15.17 -2.17 7.07
CA ASN A 108 -15.78 -2.92 5.98
C ASN A 108 -16.91 -3.87 6.43
N PHE A 109 -17.23 -3.91 7.73
CA PHE A 109 -18.15 -4.88 8.29
C PHE A 109 -19.20 -4.20 9.15
N PRO A 110 -20.50 -4.50 8.96
CA PRO A 110 -21.54 -4.03 9.87
C PRO A 110 -21.34 -4.62 11.27
N CYS A 111 -21.76 -3.88 12.30
CA CYS A 111 -21.75 -4.38 13.67
C CYS A 111 -23.13 -4.93 14.04
N LEU A 112 -23.26 -6.26 14.09
CA LEU A 112 -24.52 -6.91 14.45
C LEU A 112 -25.03 -6.51 15.85
N HIS A 113 -24.11 -6.26 16.79
CA HIS A 113 -24.45 -5.81 18.14
C HIS A 113 -25.17 -4.45 18.18
N LEU A 114 -24.79 -3.54 17.28
CA LEU A 114 -25.45 -2.24 17.16
C LEU A 114 -26.80 -2.39 16.46
N GLN A 115 -26.85 -3.20 15.39
CA GLN A 115 -28.08 -3.47 14.64
C GLN A 115 -29.17 -4.11 15.51
N GLU A 116 -28.82 -5.09 16.36
CA GLU A 116 -29.76 -5.70 17.32
C GLU A 116 -30.36 -4.68 18.30
N ARG A 117 -29.67 -3.56 18.53
CA ARG A 117 -30.11 -2.46 19.40
C ARG A 117 -30.78 -1.32 18.63
N GLY A 118 -31.00 -1.47 17.33
CA GLY A 118 -31.60 -0.45 16.46
C GLY A 118 -30.66 0.69 16.05
N TRP A 119 -29.35 0.52 16.20
CA TRP A 119 -28.36 1.54 15.84
C TRP A 119 -27.62 1.18 14.54
N GLU A 120 -27.41 2.17 13.68
CA GLU A 120 -26.51 2.01 12.54
C GLU A 120 -25.05 2.12 12.98
N GLY A 121 -24.20 1.25 12.44
CA GLY A 121 -22.77 1.31 12.70
C GLY A 121 -21.99 0.11 12.17
N SER A 122 -20.69 0.31 12.01
CA SER A 122 -19.74 -0.75 11.63
C SER A 122 -18.93 -1.24 12.81
N ALA A 123 -18.16 -2.32 12.62
CA ALA A 123 -17.27 -2.88 13.63
C ALA A 123 -16.13 -1.92 14.06
N VAL A 124 -16.07 -0.71 13.49
CA VAL A 124 -15.16 0.37 13.88
C VAL A 124 -15.70 1.22 15.03
N SER A 125 -16.99 1.12 15.40
CA SER A 125 -17.54 1.96 16.47
C SER A 125 -16.76 1.78 17.78
N ARG A 126 -16.57 2.87 18.53
CA ARG A 126 -15.82 2.87 19.81
C ARG A 126 -16.69 2.48 21.01
N SER A 127 -18.01 2.50 20.87
CA SER A 127 -18.94 2.15 21.97
C SER A 127 -19.21 0.65 22.10
N ILE A 128 -18.72 -0.16 21.15
CA ILE A 128 -19.04 -1.60 21.12
C ILE A 128 -18.10 -2.39 22.06
N PRO A 129 -18.54 -3.54 22.58
CA PRO A 129 -17.74 -4.29 23.56
C PRO A 129 -16.37 -4.76 23.06
N CYS A 130 -16.22 -4.92 21.74
CA CYS A 130 -14.96 -5.27 21.09
C CYS A 130 -13.91 -4.15 21.06
N ARG A 131 -14.29 -2.90 21.37
CA ARG A 131 -13.47 -1.68 21.19
C ARG A 131 -13.60 -0.62 22.27
N ARG A 132 -14.64 -0.68 23.12
CA ARG A 132 -14.74 0.29 24.21
C ARG A 132 -13.54 0.12 25.14
N PRO A 133 -13.06 1.21 25.76
CA PRO A 133 -12.11 1.13 26.85
C PRO A 133 -12.58 0.14 27.91
N LEU A 134 -11.63 -0.59 28.48
CA LEU A 134 -11.88 -1.53 29.57
C LEU A 134 -11.74 -0.80 30.90
N ARG A 135 -12.55 -1.17 31.89
CA ARG A 135 -12.41 -0.70 33.27
C ARG A 135 -11.26 -1.45 33.94
N LYS A 136 -10.02 -1.13 33.56
CA LYS A 136 -8.81 -1.82 34.05
C LYS A 136 -8.67 -1.73 35.57
N SER A 137 -9.08 -0.61 36.18
CA SER A 137 -9.12 -0.42 37.64
C SER A 137 -10.05 -1.41 38.36
N GLU A 138 -11.08 -1.91 37.67
CA GLU A 138 -12.00 -2.95 38.17
C GLU A 138 -11.55 -4.37 37.77
N GLY A 139 -10.38 -4.52 37.13
CA GLY A 139 -9.88 -5.80 36.63
C GLY A 139 -10.62 -6.33 35.40
N GLU A 140 -11.42 -5.50 34.72
CA GLU A 140 -12.16 -5.90 33.52
C GLU A 140 -11.21 -6.30 32.38
N ARG A 141 -11.40 -7.50 31.83
CA ARG A 141 -10.66 -7.96 30.65
C ARG A 141 -11.51 -7.86 29.39
N ARG A 142 -10.87 -7.88 28.23
CA ARG A 142 -11.58 -7.87 26.94
C ARG A 142 -12.61 -9.00 26.84
N LEU A 143 -12.30 -10.18 27.38
CA LEU A 143 -13.21 -11.32 27.40
C LEU A 143 -14.52 -11.01 28.16
N ASP A 144 -14.46 -10.23 29.23
CA ASP A 144 -15.62 -9.88 30.05
C ASP A 144 -16.53 -8.91 29.29
N ALA A 145 -15.95 -7.84 28.71
CA ALA A 145 -16.68 -6.90 27.85
C ALA A 145 -17.38 -7.63 26.68
N LEU A 146 -16.67 -8.54 25.99
CA LEU A 146 -17.22 -9.26 24.83
C LEU A 146 -18.52 -10.02 25.15
N ARG A 147 -18.76 -10.43 26.40
CA ARG A 147 -19.99 -11.15 26.82
C ARG A 147 -21.26 -10.32 26.61
N GLU A 148 -21.17 -9.00 26.52
CA GLU A 148 -22.30 -8.12 26.19
C GLU A 148 -22.83 -8.31 24.76
N CYS A 149 -22.02 -8.85 23.86
CA CYS A 149 -22.38 -9.01 22.45
C CYS A 149 -22.76 -10.46 22.14
N ARG A 150 -23.99 -10.71 21.67
CA ARG A 150 -24.44 -12.08 21.31
C ARG A 150 -23.71 -12.69 20.11
N HIS A 151 -23.05 -11.85 19.34
CA HIS A 151 -22.35 -12.22 18.12
C HIS A 151 -20.83 -12.03 18.21
N TRP A 152 -20.24 -11.98 19.41
CA TRP A 152 -18.83 -11.59 19.56
C TRP A 152 -17.86 -12.59 18.92
N GLY A 153 -16.69 -12.10 18.54
CA GLY A 153 -15.54 -12.92 18.21
C GLY A 153 -14.25 -12.22 18.63
N PHE A 154 -13.14 -12.95 18.69
CA PHE A 154 -11.84 -12.37 19.00
C PHE A 154 -10.70 -13.36 18.71
N LEU A 155 -9.47 -12.86 18.60
CA LEU A 155 -8.27 -13.68 18.48
C LEU A 155 -7.54 -13.66 19.82
N PHE A 156 -7.45 -14.81 20.47
CA PHE A 156 -6.78 -14.96 21.75
C PHE A 156 -5.52 -15.83 21.60
N PRO A 157 -4.46 -15.58 22.39
CA PRO A 157 -3.41 -16.57 22.57
C PRO A 157 -4.00 -17.89 23.10
N LYS A 158 -3.41 -19.01 22.71
CA LYS A 158 -3.88 -20.35 23.09
C LYS A 158 -3.91 -20.58 24.61
N SER A 159 -3.15 -19.80 25.39
CA SER A 159 -3.17 -19.83 26.85
C SER A 159 -4.55 -19.54 27.45
N TYR A 160 -5.43 -18.80 26.76
CA TYR A 160 -6.78 -18.49 27.22
C TYR A 160 -7.80 -19.60 26.96
N ASP A 161 -7.41 -20.74 26.38
CA ASP A 161 -8.33 -21.78 25.91
C ASP A 161 -9.34 -22.24 26.98
N ARG A 162 -8.86 -22.50 28.20
CA ARG A 162 -9.68 -23.02 29.31
C ARG A 162 -10.73 -22.02 29.80
N GLU A 163 -10.47 -20.72 29.65
CA GLU A 163 -11.35 -19.64 30.10
C GLU A 163 -12.50 -19.36 29.12
N ILE A 164 -12.27 -19.66 27.84
CA ILE A 164 -13.23 -19.37 26.77
C ILE A 164 -14.10 -20.61 26.56
N ARG A 165 -15.40 -20.52 26.86
CA ARG A 165 -16.36 -21.63 26.73
C ARG A 165 -17.54 -21.24 25.83
N GLY A 166 -18.17 -22.23 25.20
CA GLY A 166 -19.39 -22.03 24.40
C GLY A 166 -19.17 -21.22 23.12
N THR A 167 -18.00 -21.39 22.50
CA THR A 167 -17.58 -20.71 21.27
C THR A 167 -16.98 -21.70 20.30
N GLU A 168 -17.13 -21.46 19.00
CA GLU A 168 -16.31 -22.11 17.98
C GLU A 168 -14.85 -21.64 18.14
N LYS A 169 -13.89 -22.58 18.13
CA LYS A 169 -12.46 -22.30 18.29
C LYS A 169 -11.68 -22.85 17.11
N LEU A 170 -10.91 -22.00 16.47
CA LEU A 170 -10.05 -22.36 15.34
C LEU A 170 -8.60 -22.04 15.71
N PRO A 171 -7.80 -23.02 16.16
CA PRO A 171 -6.40 -22.81 16.49
C PRO A 171 -5.55 -22.63 15.23
N TYR A 172 -4.50 -21.82 15.33
CA TYR A 172 -3.48 -21.66 14.31
C TYR A 172 -2.17 -21.14 14.91
N THR A 173 -1.05 -21.42 14.24
CA THR A 173 0.26 -20.91 14.63
C THR A 173 0.47 -19.52 14.04
N GLY A 174 0.61 -18.51 14.90
CA GLY A 174 1.01 -17.17 14.51
C GLY A 174 2.53 -17.05 14.46
N ILE A 175 3.02 -15.90 13.99
CA ILE A 175 4.47 -15.62 14.02
C ILE A 175 4.98 -15.51 15.47
N SER A 176 4.13 -15.05 16.40
CA SER A 176 4.41 -14.97 17.84
C SER A 176 3.52 -15.94 18.63
N GLY A 177 3.83 -17.24 18.55
CA GLY A 177 3.19 -18.29 19.35
C GLY A 177 1.86 -18.81 18.79
N GLU A 178 1.14 -19.55 19.63
CA GLU A 178 -0.11 -20.21 19.26
C GLU A 178 -1.32 -19.30 19.53
N TRP A 179 -2.21 -19.19 18.56
CA TRP A 179 -3.40 -18.35 18.61
C TRP A 179 -4.67 -19.17 18.33
N MET A 180 -5.81 -18.64 18.73
CA MET A 180 -7.12 -19.22 18.44
C MET A 180 -8.09 -18.11 18.06
N VAL A 181 -8.77 -18.30 16.93
CA VAL A 181 -9.97 -17.52 16.60
C VAL A 181 -11.13 -18.09 17.40
N CYS A 182 -11.75 -17.27 18.24
CA CYS A 182 -12.91 -17.65 19.04
C CYS A 182 -14.13 -16.90 18.52
N LEU A 183 -15.18 -17.62 18.15
CA LEU A 183 -16.40 -17.06 17.58
C LEU A 183 -17.62 -17.52 18.39
N ARG A 184 -18.43 -16.56 18.82
CA ARG A 184 -19.76 -16.77 19.38
C ARG A 184 -20.78 -16.11 18.46
N GLY A 185 -21.61 -16.91 17.79
CA GLY A 185 -22.62 -16.39 16.87
C GLY A 185 -22.04 -15.91 15.53
N GLY A 186 -22.44 -14.72 15.09
CA GLY A 186 -22.45 -14.37 13.66
C GLY A 186 -21.56 -13.20 13.22
N CYS A 187 -20.71 -12.60 14.06
CA CYS A 187 -20.03 -11.35 13.66
C CYS A 187 -19.18 -11.54 12.40
N PRO A 188 -19.49 -10.83 11.31
CA PRO A 188 -18.81 -11.02 10.03
C PRO A 188 -17.35 -10.52 10.09
N TYR A 189 -17.06 -9.47 10.87
CA TYR A 189 -15.70 -8.97 11.05
C TYR A 189 -14.78 -10.01 11.70
N TRP A 190 -15.24 -10.71 12.74
CA TRP A 190 -14.37 -11.68 13.40
C TRP A 190 -14.32 -13.01 12.65
N ARG A 191 -15.42 -13.40 11.99
CA ARG A 191 -15.50 -14.62 11.19
C ARG A 191 -14.45 -14.67 10.07
N GLN A 192 -14.10 -13.53 9.47
CA GLN A 192 -13.06 -13.49 8.41
C GLN A 192 -11.72 -14.11 8.87
N PHE A 193 -11.39 -14.02 10.16
CA PHE A 193 -10.13 -14.53 10.69
C PHE A 193 -10.07 -16.06 10.73
N ALA A 194 -11.18 -16.77 10.49
CA ALA A 194 -11.13 -18.21 10.20
C ALA A 194 -10.17 -18.53 9.04
N ALA A 195 -9.94 -17.59 8.11
CA ALA A 195 -8.93 -17.72 7.06
C ALA A 195 -7.51 -17.94 7.61
N TYR A 196 -7.18 -17.38 8.79
CA TYR A 196 -5.88 -17.61 9.44
C TYR A 196 -5.67 -19.06 9.88
N ALA A 197 -6.73 -19.84 10.07
CA ALA A 197 -6.63 -21.27 10.35
C ALA A 197 -6.79 -22.11 9.07
N ASN A 198 -7.72 -21.74 8.20
CA ASN A 198 -8.26 -22.67 7.19
C ASN A 198 -7.87 -22.35 5.74
N SER A 199 -7.39 -21.13 5.44
CA SER A 199 -7.07 -20.74 4.06
C SER A 199 -5.64 -21.12 3.69
N ASP A 200 -5.47 -21.57 2.44
CA ASP A 200 -4.17 -21.83 1.83
C ASP A 200 -3.44 -20.52 1.55
N VAL A 201 -4.17 -19.53 1.06
CA VAL A 201 -3.63 -18.21 0.77
C VAL A 201 -4.44 -17.16 1.50
N VAL A 202 -3.76 -16.37 2.34
CA VAL A 202 -4.35 -15.23 3.04
C VAL A 202 -3.96 -13.95 2.30
N ILE A 203 -4.96 -13.17 1.92
CA ILE A 203 -4.78 -11.92 1.17
C ILE A 203 -5.05 -10.75 2.11
N VAL A 204 -4.09 -9.83 2.27
CA VAL A 204 -4.18 -8.74 3.25
C VAL A 204 -3.45 -7.49 2.77
N ASN A 205 -4.04 -6.29 2.89
CA ASN A 205 -3.33 -5.07 2.46
C ASN A 205 -2.13 -4.71 3.36
N PHE A 206 -1.18 -3.91 2.88
CA PHE A 206 0.06 -3.55 3.60
C PHE A 206 -0.19 -3.00 5.00
N ALA A 207 -1.09 -2.04 5.16
CA ALA A 207 -1.36 -1.43 6.47
C ALA A 207 -1.89 -2.46 7.47
N LYS A 208 -2.83 -3.31 7.04
CA LYS A 208 -3.38 -4.38 7.87
C LYS A 208 -2.35 -5.47 8.14
N TRP A 209 -1.53 -5.80 7.15
CA TRP A 209 -0.46 -6.79 7.24
C TRP A 209 0.58 -6.38 8.29
N MET A 210 1.08 -5.14 8.22
CA MET A 210 2.03 -4.58 9.18
C MET A 210 1.47 -4.57 10.61
N ALA A 211 0.22 -4.16 10.79
CA ALA A 211 -0.41 -4.21 12.12
C ALA A 211 -0.51 -5.64 12.67
N GLU A 212 -0.83 -6.64 11.83
CA GLU A 212 -0.92 -8.04 12.26
C GLU A 212 0.45 -8.66 12.55
N ILE A 213 1.50 -8.24 11.84
CA ILE A 213 2.89 -8.55 12.16
C ILE A 213 3.24 -7.98 13.53
N GLN A 214 2.98 -6.70 13.78
CA GLN A 214 3.30 -6.03 15.04
C GLN A 214 2.57 -6.63 16.25
N ILE A 215 1.32 -7.07 16.07
CA ILE A 215 0.58 -7.84 17.09
C ILE A 215 1.18 -9.24 17.29
N GLY A 216 1.81 -9.80 16.26
CA GLY A 216 2.39 -11.15 16.29
C GLY A 216 1.39 -12.28 15.98
N ARG A 217 0.17 -11.94 15.58
CA ARG A 217 -0.92 -12.89 15.36
C ARG A 217 -1.17 -13.25 13.90
N ILE A 218 -0.41 -12.67 12.96
CA ILE A 218 -0.51 -13.12 11.58
C ILE A 218 -0.04 -14.58 11.47
N PRO A 219 -0.64 -15.44 10.62
CA PRO A 219 -0.23 -16.83 10.48
C PRO A 219 1.23 -16.96 10.10
N ARG A 220 1.93 -17.91 10.71
CA ARG A 220 3.23 -18.35 10.22
C ARG A 220 3.03 -19.13 8.92
N VAL A 221 3.71 -18.72 7.86
CA VAL A 221 3.62 -19.31 6.53
C VAL A 221 5.02 -19.52 5.95
N PRO A 222 5.22 -20.49 5.04
CA PRO A 222 6.51 -20.73 4.40
C PRO A 222 6.90 -19.66 3.38
N ILE A 223 5.92 -18.92 2.82
CA ILE A 223 6.17 -17.86 1.85
C ILE A 223 5.23 -16.67 2.02
N THR A 224 5.79 -15.47 1.85
CA THR A 224 5.06 -14.22 1.67
C THR A 224 5.29 -13.68 0.26
N VAL A 225 4.21 -13.28 -0.39
CA VAL A 225 4.20 -12.60 -1.68
C VAL A 225 3.85 -11.13 -1.46
N VAL A 226 4.66 -10.23 -1.98
CA VAL A 226 4.42 -8.78 -1.93
C VAL A 226 4.15 -8.29 -3.35
N ASP A 227 2.91 -7.94 -3.65
CA ASP A 227 2.51 -7.34 -4.92
C ASP A 227 2.70 -5.83 -4.86
N GLU A 228 3.14 -5.21 -5.97
CA GLU A 228 3.65 -3.82 -6.00
C GLU A 228 4.80 -3.60 -5.00
N ALA A 229 5.74 -4.55 -4.96
CA ALA A 229 6.85 -4.57 -4.00
C ALA A 229 7.75 -3.33 -4.05
N ASP A 230 7.82 -2.63 -5.19
CA ASP A 230 8.58 -1.39 -5.28
C ASP A 230 7.97 -0.28 -4.42
N GLU A 231 6.64 -0.16 -4.37
CA GLU A 231 5.93 0.76 -3.47
C GLU A 231 6.16 0.38 -2.00
N TRP A 232 6.06 -0.92 -1.72
CA TRP A 232 6.25 -1.42 -0.36
C TRP A 232 7.65 -1.12 0.16
N LEU A 233 8.69 -1.39 -0.63
CA LEU A 233 10.07 -1.08 -0.29
C LEU A 233 10.25 0.43 -0.01
N ASP A 234 9.74 1.29 -0.90
CA ASP A 234 9.81 2.75 -0.70
C ASP A 234 9.05 3.20 0.58
N SER A 235 8.05 2.44 1.03
CA SER A 235 7.27 2.71 2.24
C SER A 235 7.93 2.28 3.55
N LEU A 236 9.04 1.53 3.50
CA LEU A 236 9.77 1.06 4.69
C LEU A 236 10.47 2.20 5.41
N ALA A 237 10.87 3.25 4.69
CA ALA A 237 11.31 4.50 5.29
C ALA A 237 10.09 5.16 5.96
N LEU A 238 10.11 5.23 7.29
CA LEU A 238 8.92 5.54 8.07
C LEU A 238 8.89 7.00 8.50
N LYS A 239 7.71 7.60 8.38
CA LYS A 239 7.40 8.95 8.86
C LYS A 239 6.18 8.89 9.77
N ALA A 240 6.36 9.26 11.04
CA ALA A 240 5.28 9.34 12.02
C ALA A 240 5.22 10.75 12.62
N VAL A 241 4.00 11.28 12.78
CA VAL A 241 3.80 12.62 13.33
C VAL A 241 2.77 12.53 14.45
N ILE A 242 3.16 12.94 15.65
CA ILE A 242 2.23 13.24 16.73
C ILE A 242 1.96 14.75 16.67
N SER A 243 0.71 15.13 16.39
CA SER A 243 0.30 16.53 16.24
C SER A 243 -0.52 16.99 17.43
N GLU A 244 -0.45 18.27 17.75
CA GLU A 244 -1.27 18.89 18.78
C GLU A 244 -2.77 18.66 18.53
N LYS A 245 -3.21 18.72 17.27
CA LYS A 245 -4.60 18.41 16.88
C LYS A 245 -5.01 16.99 17.30
N TYR A 246 -4.12 16.00 17.15
CA TYR A 246 -4.41 14.63 17.55
C TYR A 246 -4.44 14.50 19.08
N ILE A 247 -3.50 15.14 19.78
CA ILE A 247 -3.47 15.17 21.25
C ILE A 247 -4.72 15.84 21.81
N ALA A 248 -5.12 17.00 21.29
CA ALA A 248 -6.34 17.69 21.68
C ALA A 248 -7.60 16.83 21.47
N LYS A 249 -7.65 16.05 20.38
CA LYS A 249 -8.73 15.07 20.14
C LYS A 249 -8.76 13.98 21.23
N LEU A 250 -7.61 13.44 21.62
CA LEU A 250 -7.53 12.43 22.69
C LEU A 250 -7.92 13.02 24.05
N LEU A 251 -7.34 14.17 24.41
CA LEU A 251 -7.67 14.89 25.64
C LEU A 251 -9.18 15.20 25.71
N GLY A 252 -9.78 15.66 24.61
CA GLY A 252 -11.23 15.90 24.54
C GLY A 252 -12.09 14.64 24.73
N ALA A 253 -11.57 13.45 24.39
CA ALA A 253 -12.30 12.19 24.56
C ALA A 253 -12.33 11.71 26.03
N VAL A 254 -11.35 12.12 26.83
CA VAL A 254 -11.21 11.72 28.25
C VAL A 254 -11.57 12.83 29.24
N LYS A 255 -11.56 14.09 28.80
CA LYS A 255 -11.80 15.26 29.66
C LYS A 255 -13.11 15.16 30.44
N GLY A 256 -13.03 15.40 31.75
CA GLY A 256 -14.18 15.44 32.66
C GLY A 256 -14.73 14.07 33.05
N LYS A 257 -14.02 12.99 32.74
CA LYS A 257 -14.35 11.62 33.16
C LYS A 257 -13.46 11.24 34.34
N PRO A 258 -14.00 11.06 35.55
CA PRO A 258 -13.19 10.77 36.74
C PRO A 258 -12.25 9.57 36.58
N GLU A 259 -12.68 8.55 35.84
CA GLU A 259 -11.91 7.34 35.58
C GLU A 259 -10.69 7.54 34.65
N PHE A 260 -10.57 8.71 33.98
CA PHE A 260 -9.46 9.04 33.08
C PHE A 260 -8.72 10.32 33.46
N GLU A 261 -8.94 10.86 34.66
CA GLU A 261 -8.32 12.13 35.09
C GLU A 261 -6.79 12.04 35.14
N GLU A 262 -6.25 10.91 35.62
CA GLU A 262 -4.80 10.64 35.64
C GLU A 262 -4.22 10.62 34.22
N VAL A 263 -4.83 9.85 33.31
CA VAL A 263 -4.46 9.78 31.89
C VAL A 263 -4.52 11.17 31.23
N TYR A 264 -5.52 11.98 31.57
CA TYR A 264 -5.65 13.34 31.03
C TYR A 264 -4.48 14.24 31.46
N LEU A 265 -4.16 14.25 32.75
CA LEU A 265 -3.06 15.05 33.30
C LEU A 265 -1.70 14.59 32.77
N GLU A 266 -1.48 13.28 32.73
CA GLU A 266 -0.25 12.67 32.24
C GLU A 266 -0.02 12.94 30.75
N LEU A 267 -1.03 12.70 29.90
CA LEU A 267 -0.94 12.97 28.46
C LEU A 267 -0.65 14.44 28.18
N ARG A 268 -1.35 15.34 28.86
CA ARG A 268 -1.18 16.78 28.68
C ARG A 268 0.20 17.26 29.14
N GLY A 269 0.60 16.89 30.35
CA GLY A 269 1.86 17.33 30.95
C GLY A 269 3.09 16.80 30.20
N SER A 270 3.04 15.53 29.79
CA SER A 270 4.10 14.91 29.00
C SER A 270 4.20 15.49 27.58
N TRP A 271 3.06 15.78 26.93
CA TRP A 271 3.03 16.46 25.63
C TRP A 271 3.66 17.86 25.69
N GLU A 272 3.23 18.69 26.66
CA GLU A 272 3.78 20.03 26.85
C GLU A 272 5.28 19.99 27.18
N SER A 273 5.73 18.98 27.92
CA SER A 273 7.14 18.78 28.24
C SER A 273 7.95 18.32 27.03
N ALA A 274 7.41 17.41 26.21
CA ALA A 274 8.07 16.92 25.00
C ALA A 274 8.24 18.02 23.94
N LEU A 275 7.21 18.85 23.73
CA LEU A 275 7.27 20.00 22.82
C LEU A 275 8.29 21.04 23.26
N ASN A 276 8.31 21.38 24.56
CA ASN A 276 9.24 22.37 25.11
C ASN A 276 10.67 21.83 25.36
N GLY A 277 10.96 20.60 24.91
CA GLY A 277 12.29 19.99 25.04
C GLY A 277 12.67 19.53 26.45
N ARG A 278 11.72 19.50 27.40
CA ARG A 278 11.93 19.00 28.76
C ARG A 278 11.81 17.48 28.88
N LEU A 279 11.18 16.82 27.90
CA LEU A 279 11.07 15.37 27.78
C LEU A 279 11.64 14.93 26.43
N ASP A 280 12.32 13.78 26.41
CA ASP A 280 12.79 13.17 25.17
C ASP A 280 11.59 12.71 24.31
N PRO A 281 11.61 12.92 22.97
CA PRO A 281 10.48 12.56 22.14
C PRO A 281 10.19 11.05 22.12
N LEU A 282 11.21 10.20 22.27
CA LEU A 282 11.03 8.74 22.29
C LEU A 282 10.45 8.28 23.62
N ASP A 283 10.86 8.88 24.74
CA ASP A 283 10.23 8.63 26.05
C ASP A 283 8.75 9.05 26.04
N PHE A 284 8.45 10.20 25.43
CA PHE A 284 7.06 10.60 25.20
C PHE A 284 6.30 9.62 24.29
N ALA A 285 6.93 9.11 23.23
CA ALA A 285 6.32 8.14 22.34
C ALA A 285 5.99 6.81 23.05
N GLU A 286 6.83 6.33 23.97
CA GLU A 286 6.56 5.15 24.80
C GLU A 286 5.34 5.36 25.69
N LEU A 287 5.32 6.49 26.41
CA LEU A 287 4.18 6.87 27.23
C LEU A 287 2.90 7.01 26.40
N PHE A 288 2.98 7.67 25.26
CA PHE A 288 1.87 7.87 24.34
C PHE A 288 1.29 6.54 23.84
N VAL A 289 2.13 5.56 23.50
CA VAL A 289 1.68 4.21 23.13
C VAL A 289 0.97 3.54 24.31
N SER A 290 1.53 3.60 25.52
CA SER A 290 0.90 3.04 26.73
C SER A 290 -0.51 3.62 26.97
N ILE A 291 -0.65 4.94 26.87
CA ILE A 291 -1.92 5.65 26.99
C ILE A 291 -2.91 5.21 25.90
N LEU A 292 -2.46 5.08 24.65
CA LEU A 292 -3.33 4.59 23.57
C LEU A 292 -3.80 3.15 23.81
N GLU A 293 -2.97 2.27 24.39
CA GLU A 293 -3.37 0.92 24.78
C GLU A 293 -4.39 0.94 25.93
N GLU A 294 -4.25 1.86 26.89
CA GLU A 294 -5.21 2.05 27.97
C GLU A 294 -6.57 2.53 27.47
N LEU A 295 -6.57 3.48 26.53
CA LEU A 295 -7.78 3.99 25.89
C LEU A 295 -8.36 3.03 24.82
N ASP A 296 -7.71 1.90 24.55
CA ASP A 296 -8.01 0.97 23.46
C ASP A 296 -8.07 1.66 22.07
N GLU A 297 -7.26 2.69 21.89
CA GLU A 297 -7.09 3.45 20.64
C GLU A 297 -6.01 2.81 19.73
N THR A 298 -5.84 1.49 19.82
CA THR A 298 -4.90 0.69 19.03
C THR A 298 -5.34 0.48 17.57
N GLY A 299 -6.52 0.98 17.21
CA GLY A 299 -7.08 0.87 15.86
C GLY A 299 -6.61 1.96 14.89
N ASP A 300 -5.99 3.03 15.39
CA ASP A 300 -5.53 4.15 14.57
C ASP A 300 -4.13 3.87 14.00
N ASP A 301 -3.87 4.30 12.76
CA ASP A 301 -2.58 4.09 12.05
C ASP A 301 -1.38 4.68 12.82
N ILE A 302 -1.59 5.80 13.52
CA ILE A 302 -0.56 6.45 14.33
C ILE A 302 -0.02 5.53 15.42
N PHE A 303 -0.86 4.69 16.03
CA PHE A 303 -0.44 3.75 17.07
C PHE A 303 0.62 2.79 16.54
N TRP A 304 0.35 2.18 15.38
CA TRP A 304 1.25 1.21 14.74
C TRP A 304 2.52 1.86 14.20
N LYS A 305 2.42 3.09 13.69
CA LYS A 305 3.58 3.88 13.27
C LYS A 305 4.50 4.23 14.44
N ILE A 306 3.94 4.70 15.56
CA ILE A 306 4.75 5.02 16.74
C ILE A 306 5.33 3.74 17.36
N ARG A 307 4.60 2.61 17.38
CA ARG A 307 5.20 1.33 17.76
C ARG A 307 6.37 0.93 16.87
N ALA A 308 6.28 1.15 15.56
CA ALA A 308 7.41 0.90 14.65
C ALA A 308 8.61 1.83 14.96
N VAL A 309 8.35 3.10 15.27
CA VAL A 309 9.38 4.05 15.75
C VAL A 309 10.08 3.51 16.98
N LEU A 310 9.33 3.07 17.99
CA LEU A 310 9.88 2.52 19.23
C LEU A 310 10.64 1.22 19.02
N GLU A 311 10.17 0.34 18.14
CA GLU A 311 10.92 -0.86 17.78
C GLU A 311 12.29 -0.48 17.21
N HIS A 312 12.40 0.60 16.42
CA HIS A 312 13.64 1.04 15.78
C HIS A 312 14.35 2.20 16.51
N ARG A 313 14.18 2.31 17.84
CA ARG A 313 14.63 3.45 18.66
C ARG A 313 16.03 3.99 18.34
N GLU A 314 17.00 3.10 18.06
CA GLU A 314 18.40 3.46 17.78
C GLU A 314 18.63 4.21 16.45
N GLY A 315 17.71 4.08 15.48
CA GLY A 315 17.83 4.67 14.15
C GLY A 315 16.83 5.80 13.87
N VAL A 316 16.15 6.30 14.90
CA VAL A 316 15.11 7.33 14.75
C VAL A 316 15.71 8.73 14.82
N GLU A 317 15.41 9.55 13.81
CA GLU A 317 15.60 11.00 13.86
C GLU A 317 14.30 11.67 14.34
N CYS A 318 14.41 12.54 15.35
CA CYS A 318 13.27 13.29 15.90
C CYS A 318 13.39 14.78 15.59
N GLU A 319 12.34 15.39 15.08
CA GLU A 319 12.25 16.84 14.82
C GLU A 319 11.06 17.42 15.59
N ARG A 320 11.33 18.33 16.53
CA ARG A 320 10.29 19.10 17.22
C ARG A 320 9.89 20.29 16.35
N ARG A 321 8.59 20.48 16.20
CA ARG A 321 7.98 21.63 15.49
C ARG A 321 7.01 22.31 16.45
N GLU A 322 6.59 23.53 16.08
CA GLU A 322 5.70 24.36 16.89
C GLU A 322 4.50 23.58 17.47
N ASN A 323 3.79 22.81 16.63
CA ASN A 323 2.56 22.09 17.02
C ASN A 323 2.65 20.58 16.78
N SER A 324 3.86 20.01 16.66
CA SER A 324 4.01 18.58 16.38
C SER A 324 5.40 18.04 16.70
N ILE A 325 5.47 16.73 16.95
CA ILE A 325 6.73 15.98 16.99
C ILE A 325 6.75 15.03 15.79
N LEU A 326 7.80 15.13 14.98
CA LEU A 326 8.05 14.29 13.82
C LEU A 326 9.12 13.24 14.18
N PHE A 327 8.83 11.98 13.86
CA PHE A 327 9.73 10.84 13.97
C PHE A 327 10.01 10.28 12.58
N LEU A 328 11.28 10.04 12.28
CA LEU A 328 11.75 9.55 10.99
C LEU A 328 12.61 8.31 11.20
N ILE A 329 12.33 7.24 10.45
CA ILE A 329 13.25 6.13 10.25
C ILE A 329 13.75 6.23 8.81
N PRO A 330 14.89 6.89 8.55
CA PRO A 330 15.45 7.03 7.21
C PRO A 330 16.19 5.78 6.72
N ASP A 331 16.17 4.70 7.49
CA ASP A 331 16.87 3.45 7.19
C ASP A 331 15.88 2.31 6.86
N PRO A 332 15.45 2.20 5.58
CA PRO A 332 14.57 1.12 5.16
C PRO A 332 15.22 -0.28 5.22
N GLU A 333 16.56 -0.38 5.15
CA GLU A 333 17.26 -1.65 5.26
C GLU A 333 17.10 -2.25 6.65
N SER A 334 17.28 -1.44 7.70
CA SER A 334 17.08 -1.90 9.07
C SER A 334 15.67 -2.43 9.32
N VAL A 335 14.66 -1.74 8.77
CA VAL A 335 13.25 -2.13 8.87
C VAL A 335 12.99 -3.43 8.12
N LEU A 336 13.55 -3.56 6.91
CA LEU A 336 13.42 -4.75 6.08
C LEU A 336 14.02 -5.99 6.75
N ARG A 337 15.24 -5.89 7.29
CA ARG A 337 15.92 -6.99 7.97
C ARG A 337 15.10 -7.51 9.15
N ARG A 338 14.56 -6.61 9.98
CA ARG A 338 13.69 -7.02 11.11
C ARG A 338 12.41 -7.70 10.65
N LEU A 339 11.83 -7.27 9.53
CA LEU A 339 10.66 -7.94 8.96
C LEU A 339 11.01 -9.36 8.48
N PHE A 340 12.17 -9.54 7.83
CA PHE A 340 12.66 -10.86 7.44
C PHE A 340 12.87 -11.77 8.65
N ASP A 341 13.56 -11.29 9.68
CA ASP A 341 13.83 -12.07 10.89
C ASP A 341 12.53 -12.48 11.60
N ARG A 342 11.57 -11.55 11.69
CA ARG A 342 10.31 -11.76 12.41
C ARG A 342 9.38 -12.73 11.68
N LEU A 343 9.35 -12.69 10.34
CA LEU A 343 8.51 -13.57 9.54
C LEU A 343 9.17 -14.92 9.27
N ASN A 344 10.49 -14.96 9.13
CA ASN A 344 11.32 -16.14 8.89
C ASN A 344 10.71 -17.08 7.85
N CYS A 345 10.47 -16.55 6.65
CA CYS A 345 9.84 -17.23 5.53
C CYS A 345 10.49 -16.79 4.22
N LYS A 346 10.17 -17.45 3.10
CA LYS A 346 10.60 -17.01 1.77
C LYS A 346 9.78 -15.82 1.28
N TRP A 347 10.36 -15.01 0.40
CA TRP A 347 9.81 -13.74 -0.07
C TRP A 347 9.77 -13.69 -1.59
N LEU A 348 8.56 -13.60 -2.13
CA LEU A 348 8.32 -13.29 -3.54
C LEU A 348 7.90 -11.83 -3.68
N LEU A 349 8.83 -10.99 -4.12
CA LEU A 349 8.56 -9.59 -4.42
C LEU A 349 8.09 -9.48 -5.87
N MET A 350 7.02 -8.74 -6.15
CA MET A 350 6.49 -8.59 -7.51
C MET A 350 6.22 -7.14 -7.86
N SER A 351 6.70 -6.66 -9.00
CA SER A 351 6.35 -5.34 -9.54
C SER A 351 6.60 -5.23 -11.04
N ALA A 352 5.94 -4.28 -11.68
CA ALA A 352 6.27 -3.85 -13.05
C ALA A 352 7.56 -3.02 -13.12
N THR A 353 7.83 -2.27 -12.06
CA THR A 353 8.90 -1.28 -12.02
C THR A 353 9.80 -1.59 -10.82
N MET A 354 10.57 -2.68 -10.93
CA MET A 354 11.61 -3.01 -9.96
C MET A 354 12.62 -1.86 -9.86
N GLN A 355 13.09 -1.55 -8.66
CA GLN A 355 14.25 -0.69 -8.44
C GLN A 355 15.49 -1.22 -9.19
N SER A 356 16.46 -0.35 -9.50
CA SER A 356 17.75 -0.81 -10.02
C SER A 356 18.45 -1.77 -9.02
N ARG A 357 19.32 -2.65 -9.52
CA ARG A 357 20.07 -3.57 -8.65
C ARG A 357 20.96 -2.82 -7.66
N GLU A 358 21.52 -1.70 -8.07
CA GLU A 358 22.30 -0.80 -7.21
C GLU A 358 21.43 -0.24 -6.10
N VAL A 359 20.22 0.23 -6.39
CA VAL A 359 19.29 0.72 -5.36
C VAL A 359 18.88 -0.40 -4.40
N MET A 360 18.60 -1.61 -4.91
CA MET A 360 18.27 -2.77 -4.06
C MET A 360 19.38 -3.08 -3.03
N ARG A 361 20.65 -3.04 -3.48
CA ARG A 361 21.80 -3.32 -2.61
C ARG A 361 22.12 -2.16 -1.68
N GLU A 362 22.29 -0.96 -2.22
CA GLU A 362 22.79 0.20 -1.48
C GLU A 362 21.73 0.83 -0.55
N VAL A 363 20.43 0.70 -0.87
CA VAL A 363 19.36 1.33 -0.09
C VAL A 363 18.64 0.33 0.81
N PHE A 364 18.33 -0.86 0.28
CA PHE A 364 17.51 -1.86 0.95
C PHE A 364 18.33 -3.05 1.49
N GLY A 365 19.61 -3.16 1.15
CA GLY A 365 20.48 -4.24 1.63
C GLY A 365 20.11 -5.62 1.09
N ILE A 366 19.46 -5.71 -0.08
CA ILE A 366 19.03 -6.97 -0.70
C ILE A 366 19.53 -7.12 -2.13
N ASP A 367 19.76 -8.36 -2.56
CA ASP A 367 20.10 -8.71 -3.95
C ASP A 367 19.26 -9.91 -4.41
N PRO A 368 17.95 -9.72 -4.68
CA PRO A 368 17.06 -10.83 -5.00
C PRO A 368 17.40 -11.45 -6.35
N VAL A 369 17.18 -12.76 -6.48
CA VAL A 369 17.19 -13.43 -7.79
C VAL A 369 16.00 -12.91 -8.59
N VAL A 370 16.25 -12.41 -9.81
CA VAL A 370 15.20 -11.81 -10.64
C VAL A 370 14.70 -12.82 -11.66
N VAL A 371 13.40 -13.06 -11.65
CA VAL A 371 12.68 -13.83 -12.67
C VAL A 371 11.80 -12.87 -13.47
N GLU A 372 11.87 -12.93 -14.79
CA GLU A 372 11.12 -12.05 -15.67
C GLU A 372 9.89 -12.76 -16.26
N GLY A 373 8.72 -12.14 -16.10
CA GLY A 373 7.50 -12.47 -16.83
C GLY A 373 7.37 -11.60 -18.09
N GLU A 374 6.18 -11.05 -18.33
CA GLU A 374 6.00 -10.04 -19.38
C GLU A 374 6.64 -8.71 -18.98
N THR A 375 7.70 -8.29 -19.67
CA THR A 375 8.40 -7.03 -19.39
C THR A 375 8.06 -5.92 -20.38
N GLU A 376 7.42 -6.24 -21.51
CA GLU A 376 7.02 -5.24 -22.49
C GLU A 376 5.65 -4.68 -22.14
N PHE A 377 5.55 -3.35 -22.09
CA PHE A 377 4.27 -2.70 -21.90
C PHE A 377 3.38 -2.92 -23.13
N PRO A 378 2.10 -3.29 -22.93
CA PRO A 378 1.19 -3.56 -24.04
C PRO A 378 0.87 -2.29 -24.83
N GLY A 379 0.36 -2.44 -26.05
CA GLY A 379 -0.18 -1.35 -26.84
C GLY A 379 0.85 -0.51 -27.59
N LEU A 380 0.44 0.68 -28.03
CA LEU A 380 1.24 1.69 -28.70
C LEU A 380 1.02 3.05 -28.05
N LEU A 381 2.10 3.69 -27.62
CA LEU A 381 2.06 5.11 -27.25
C LEU A 381 2.38 6.00 -28.44
N ILE A 382 1.52 6.98 -28.71
CA ILE A 382 1.80 8.04 -29.68
C ILE A 382 2.32 9.24 -28.90
N GLN A 383 3.63 9.50 -29.00
CA GLN A 383 4.23 10.70 -28.44
C GLN A 383 3.85 11.90 -29.32
N ARG A 384 3.09 12.84 -28.74
CA ARG A 384 2.64 14.07 -29.37
C ARG A 384 3.27 15.29 -28.70
N THR A 385 3.44 16.35 -29.47
CA THR A 385 3.95 17.66 -29.01
C THR A 385 3.17 18.78 -29.69
N VAL A 386 3.12 19.95 -29.06
CA VAL A 386 2.57 21.20 -29.58
C VAL A 386 3.64 22.21 -29.98
N GLY A 387 4.92 21.94 -29.67
CA GLY A 387 6.06 22.79 -30.00
C GLY A 387 6.30 23.92 -28.99
N LEU A 388 5.59 23.92 -27.87
CA LEU A 388 5.70 24.90 -26.79
C LEU A 388 6.30 24.31 -25.50
N GLU A 389 6.66 23.03 -25.52
CA GLU A 389 7.19 22.31 -24.36
C GLU A 389 8.55 22.86 -23.93
N THR A 390 8.74 23.00 -22.61
CA THR A 390 9.98 23.53 -22.03
C THR A 390 10.44 22.68 -20.84
N MET A 391 11.71 22.79 -20.47
CA MET A 391 12.23 22.09 -19.29
C MET A 391 11.70 22.76 -18.01
N VAL A 392 10.93 22.03 -17.22
CA VAL A 392 10.35 22.55 -15.98
C VAL A 392 11.25 22.25 -14.78
N ASN A 393 11.90 23.27 -14.21
CA ASN A 393 12.73 23.14 -13.01
C ASN A 393 12.34 24.18 -11.95
N HIS A 394 12.97 24.14 -10.76
CA HIS A 394 12.62 25.04 -9.65
C HIS A 394 12.88 26.51 -9.99
N GLU A 395 14.00 26.79 -10.65
CA GLU A 395 14.43 28.14 -11.04
C GLU A 395 13.45 28.73 -12.07
N SER A 396 13.20 28.02 -13.17
CA SER A 396 12.26 28.47 -14.20
C SER A 396 10.83 28.60 -13.67
N TRP A 397 10.40 27.71 -12.76
CA TRP A 397 9.07 27.80 -12.16
C TRP A 397 8.87 29.05 -11.29
N SER A 398 9.95 29.66 -10.78
CA SER A 398 9.88 30.89 -9.98
C SER A 398 9.44 32.10 -10.81
N GLU A 399 9.66 32.08 -12.13
CA GLU A 399 9.32 33.16 -13.04
C GLU A 399 7.84 33.17 -13.43
N CYS A 400 7.20 34.35 -13.40
CA CYS A 400 5.78 34.48 -13.74
C CYS A 400 5.49 34.21 -15.23
N SER A 401 6.34 34.74 -16.11
CA SER A 401 6.29 34.52 -17.56
C SER A 401 6.37 33.04 -17.93
N PHE A 402 7.27 32.30 -17.28
CA PHE A 402 7.39 30.85 -17.47
C PHE A 402 6.11 30.11 -17.12
N ARG A 403 5.51 30.40 -15.95
CA ARG A 403 4.25 29.76 -15.53
C ARG A 403 3.11 30.05 -16.51
N GLN A 404 3.01 31.28 -17.00
CA GLN A 404 2.01 31.64 -18.02
C GLN A 404 2.20 30.85 -19.33
N ASN A 405 3.43 30.75 -19.82
CA ASN A 405 3.74 29.97 -21.02
C ASN A 405 3.47 28.48 -20.82
N TYR A 406 3.83 27.94 -19.66
CA TYR A 406 3.54 26.56 -19.28
C TYR A 406 2.03 26.28 -19.29
N TRP A 407 1.20 27.15 -18.70
CA TRP A 407 -0.25 26.95 -18.68
C TRP A 407 -0.87 27.08 -20.06
N ARG A 408 -0.39 28.00 -20.92
CA ARG A 408 -0.80 28.05 -22.34
C ARG A 408 -0.47 26.76 -23.08
N CYS A 409 0.71 26.19 -22.85
CA CYS A 409 1.08 24.89 -23.43
C CYS A 409 0.15 23.78 -22.93
N LEU A 410 -0.16 23.74 -21.63
CA LEU A 410 -1.06 22.76 -21.04
C LEU A 410 -2.48 22.88 -21.59
N GLU A 411 -3.02 24.09 -21.72
CA GLU A 411 -4.33 24.34 -22.31
C GLU A 411 -4.40 23.85 -23.76
N GLU A 412 -3.36 24.12 -24.56
CA GLU A 412 -3.29 23.68 -25.94
C GLU A 412 -3.18 22.14 -26.05
N ILE A 413 -2.41 21.51 -25.17
CA ILE A 413 -2.36 20.04 -25.03
C ILE A 413 -3.74 19.49 -24.68
N MET A 414 -4.40 20.06 -23.66
CA MET A 414 -5.72 19.60 -23.22
C MET A 414 -6.76 19.72 -24.34
N ARG A 415 -6.65 20.74 -25.19
CA ARG A 415 -7.50 20.95 -26.37
C ARG A 415 -7.26 19.94 -27.48
N ARG A 416 -5.98 19.59 -27.77
CA ARG A 416 -5.62 18.65 -28.85
C ARG A 416 -5.68 17.18 -28.46
N SER A 417 -5.51 16.87 -27.18
CA SER A 417 -5.45 15.49 -26.69
C SER A 417 -6.71 14.70 -27.00
N ALA A 418 -6.54 13.45 -27.47
CA ALA A 418 -7.66 12.54 -27.69
C ALA A 418 -8.46 12.29 -26.39
N LYS A 419 -9.79 12.28 -26.50
CA LYS A 419 -10.71 12.07 -25.37
C LYS A 419 -11.32 10.66 -25.37
N PRO A 420 -11.60 10.05 -24.21
CA PRO A 420 -11.36 10.60 -22.86
C PRO A 420 -9.87 10.64 -22.50
N SER A 421 -9.46 11.67 -21.78
CA SER A 421 -8.06 11.93 -21.42
C SER A 421 -7.85 11.88 -19.91
N PHE A 422 -6.66 11.49 -19.49
CA PHE A 422 -6.31 11.36 -18.09
C PHE A 422 -5.13 12.26 -17.69
N ILE A 423 -5.29 13.00 -16.58
CA ILE A 423 -4.26 13.89 -16.01
C ILE A 423 -3.89 13.44 -14.58
N PRO A 424 -2.74 12.78 -14.40
CA PRO A 424 -2.19 12.53 -13.07
C PRO A 424 -1.67 13.82 -12.42
N VAL A 425 -2.17 14.15 -11.24
CA VAL A 425 -1.75 15.35 -10.49
C VAL A 425 -0.78 14.95 -9.39
N HIS A 426 0.51 15.10 -9.65
CA HIS A 426 1.56 14.89 -8.63
C HIS A 426 1.78 16.13 -7.75
N ALA A 427 1.49 17.35 -8.25
CA ALA A 427 1.51 18.57 -7.43
C ALA A 427 0.54 19.63 -7.98
N PHE A 428 -0.23 20.25 -7.07
CA PHE A 428 -1.27 21.23 -7.41
C PHE A 428 -0.75 22.49 -8.11
N LYS A 429 0.53 22.87 -7.88
CA LYS A 429 1.10 24.09 -8.45
C LYS A 429 1.12 24.08 -9.99
N TYR A 430 1.16 22.89 -10.60
CA TYR A 430 1.20 22.72 -12.05
C TYR A 430 -0.18 22.78 -12.72
N LEU A 431 -1.25 22.90 -11.94
CA LEU A 431 -2.60 23.10 -12.46
C LEU A 431 -2.93 24.60 -12.54
N PRO A 432 -3.74 25.02 -13.53
CA PRO A 432 -4.37 26.33 -13.53
C PRO A 432 -5.20 26.55 -12.26
N GLU A 433 -5.31 27.82 -11.84
CA GLU A 433 -5.97 28.23 -10.58
C GLU A 433 -7.40 27.71 -10.46
N GLU A 434 -8.20 27.80 -11.53
CA GLU A 434 -9.59 27.33 -11.53
C GLU A 434 -9.70 25.81 -11.28
N MET A 435 -8.81 25.03 -11.90
CA MET A 435 -8.78 23.56 -11.74
C MET A 435 -8.30 23.17 -10.34
N ARG A 436 -7.28 23.89 -9.84
CA ARG A 436 -6.77 23.72 -8.48
C ARG A 436 -7.87 24.03 -7.45
N ALA A 437 -8.59 25.14 -7.61
CA ALA A 437 -9.68 25.54 -6.73
C ALA A 437 -10.80 24.50 -6.70
N LYS A 438 -11.17 23.92 -7.87
CA LYS A 438 -12.17 22.84 -7.96
C LYS A 438 -11.73 21.56 -7.25
N LEU A 439 -10.47 21.15 -7.38
CA LEU A 439 -9.93 19.99 -6.65
C LEU A 439 -9.90 20.22 -5.14
N GLN A 440 -9.54 21.43 -4.71
CA GLN A 440 -9.46 21.77 -3.30
C GLN A 440 -10.83 21.91 -2.64
N SER A 441 -11.84 22.43 -3.36
CA SER A 441 -13.17 22.69 -2.82
C SER A 441 -14.04 21.43 -2.68
N THR A 442 -13.85 20.44 -3.55
CA THR A 442 -14.70 19.24 -3.57
C THR A 442 -14.31 18.19 -2.53
N SER A 443 -13.17 18.33 -1.84
CA SER A 443 -12.55 17.24 -1.07
C SER A 443 -12.47 15.91 -1.85
N ALA A 444 -12.58 15.97 -3.17
CA ALA A 444 -12.66 14.84 -4.06
C ALA A 444 -11.29 14.61 -4.69
N ASP A 445 -10.83 13.37 -4.65
CA ASP A 445 -9.51 13.01 -5.19
C ASP A 445 -9.50 12.86 -6.72
N VAL A 446 -10.67 13.05 -7.34
CA VAL A 446 -10.91 12.98 -8.77
C VAL A 446 -11.90 14.06 -9.16
N ILE A 447 -11.57 14.85 -10.17
CA ILE A 447 -12.52 15.73 -10.86
C ILE A 447 -12.66 15.31 -12.32
N LYS A 448 -13.86 15.49 -12.88
CA LYS A 448 -14.11 15.36 -14.32
C LYS A 448 -14.36 16.74 -14.90
N LEU A 449 -13.56 17.14 -15.87
CA LEU A 449 -13.73 18.35 -16.66
C LEU A 449 -14.05 17.94 -18.10
N GLY A 450 -15.35 17.87 -18.42
CA GLY A 450 -15.82 17.17 -19.61
C GLY A 450 -15.36 15.70 -19.58
N ASP A 451 -14.78 15.23 -20.68
CA ASP A 451 -14.19 13.88 -20.80
C ASP A 451 -12.74 13.79 -20.31
N THR A 452 -12.28 14.79 -19.56
CA THR A 452 -10.94 14.79 -18.95
C THR A 452 -11.05 14.43 -17.47
N MET A 453 -10.44 13.32 -17.08
CA MET A 453 -10.32 12.91 -15.69
C MET A 453 -9.00 13.45 -15.11
N ILE A 454 -9.08 14.13 -13.98
CA ILE A 454 -7.92 14.69 -13.28
C ILE A 454 -7.94 14.14 -11.85
N SER A 455 -6.83 13.57 -11.39
CA SER A 455 -6.81 12.90 -10.08
C SER A 455 -5.52 13.13 -9.29
N THR A 456 -5.69 13.34 -7.99
CA THR A 456 -4.62 13.47 -6.98
C THR A 456 -4.39 12.16 -6.22
N LYS A 457 -5.42 11.31 -6.06
CA LYS A 457 -5.25 9.93 -5.58
C LYS A 457 -5.24 8.97 -6.75
N MET A 458 -4.05 8.67 -7.19
CA MET A 458 -3.83 7.54 -8.08
C MET A 458 -3.40 6.32 -7.26
N ASP A 459 -4.33 5.72 -6.53
CA ASP A 459 -4.12 4.40 -5.94
C ASP A 459 -3.56 3.47 -7.02
N ARG A 460 -2.34 2.95 -6.84
CA ARG A 460 -1.82 1.82 -7.64
C ARG A 460 -2.90 0.73 -7.57
N GLY A 461 -3.55 0.48 -8.71
CA GLY A 461 -4.71 -0.43 -8.80
C GLY A 461 -6.02 0.13 -9.36
N ALA A 462 -6.22 1.45 -9.44
CA ALA A 462 -7.38 2.00 -10.16
C ALA A 462 -7.21 1.80 -11.68
N ASP A 463 -8.13 1.05 -12.29
CA ASP A 463 -8.10 0.71 -13.71
C ASP A 463 -8.68 1.85 -14.57
N LEU A 464 -7.87 2.44 -15.45
CA LEU A 464 -8.25 3.58 -16.31
C LEU A 464 -8.62 3.11 -17.72
N LYS A 465 -9.56 2.15 -17.81
CA LYS A 465 -10.01 1.59 -19.09
C LYS A 465 -10.57 2.67 -20.02
N GLY A 466 -10.16 2.59 -21.29
CA GLY A 466 -10.71 3.41 -22.38
C GLY A 466 -10.13 4.82 -22.48
N MET A 467 -9.13 5.17 -21.67
CA MET A 467 -8.42 6.46 -21.82
C MET A 467 -7.61 6.47 -23.12
N LYS A 468 -7.90 7.44 -23.99
CA LYS A 468 -7.20 7.60 -25.27
C LYS A 468 -5.95 8.46 -25.16
N SER A 469 -5.78 9.20 -24.07
CA SER A 469 -4.56 9.96 -23.85
C SER A 469 -4.23 10.13 -22.36
N VAL A 470 -2.95 10.31 -22.08
CA VAL A 470 -2.40 10.66 -20.77
C VAL A 470 -1.60 11.95 -20.87
N ILE A 471 -1.85 12.89 -19.96
CA ILE A 471 -1.20 14.20 -19.91
C ILE A 471 -0.43 14.32 -18.59
N VAL A 472 0.89 14.11 -18.64
CA VAL A 472 1.74 14.21 -17.45
C VAL A 472 2.18 15.65 -17.26
N LEU A 473 1.86 16.27 -16.12
CA LEU A 473 2.14 17.69 -15.88
C LEU A 473 3.65 18.02 -15.78
N LYS A 474 4.43 17.15 -15.15
CA LYS A 474 5.88 17.29 -14.98
C LYS A 474 6.48 15.95 -14.62
N PHE A 475 7.78 15.78 -14.89
CA PHE A 475 8.50 14.60 -14.42
C PHE A 475 8.42 14.50 -12.88
N PRO A 476 7.95 13.37 -12.32
CA PRO A 476 7.46 13.29 -10.94
C PRO A 476 8.60 13.04 -9.94
N PHE A 477 9.56 13.96 -9.92
CA PHE A 477 10.58 14.01 -8.88
C PHE A 477 9.93 14.17 -7.49
N PRO A 478 10.30 13.36 -6.49
CA PRO A 478 9.85 13.55 -5.11
C PRO A 478 10.23 14.92 -4.56
N GLU A 479 9.50 15.42 -3.56
CA GLU A 479 9.81 16.72 -2.94
C GLU A 479 11.14 16.64 -2.18
N VAL A 480 12.17 17.37 -2.65
CA VAL A 480 13.52 17.33 -2.06
C VAL A 480 13.50 17.83 -0.62
N GLU A 481 12.57 18.72 -0.31
CA GLU A 481 12.39 19.27 1.03
C GLU A 481 11.73 18.29 2.01
N ASP A 482 11.28 17.12 1.56
CA ASP A 482 10.70 16.12 2.45
C ASP A 482 11.74 15.66 3.51
N PRO A 483 11.40 15.76 4.81
CA PRO A 483 12.33 15.42 5.88
C PRO A 483 12.86 13.99 5.82
N LEU A 484 12.05 13.03 5.38
CA LEU A 484 12.46 11.63 5.26
C LEU A 484 13.53 11.49 4.18
N LEU A 485 13.35 12.12 3.03
CA LEU A 485 14.36 12.12 1.96
C LEU A 485 15.64 12.83 2.37
N LYS A 486 15.55 13.91 3.17
CA LYS A 486 16.74 14.55 3.76
C LYS A 486 17.48 13.61 4.71
N GLY A 487 16.76 12.90 5.59
CA GLY A 487 17.34 11.88 6.46
C GLY A 487 18.00 10.75 5.66
N MET A 488 17.30 10.24 4.65
CA MET A 488 17.84 9.22 3.74
C MET A 488 19.11 9.69 3.03
N ARG A 489 19.14 10.94 2.55
CA ARG A 489 20.33 11.52 1.91
C ARG A 489 21.53 11.60 2.85
N LYS A 490 21.32 12.01 4.11
CA LYS A 490 22.38 12.05 5.12
C LYS A 490 22.93 10.65 5.40
N ARG A 491 22.06 9.64 5.49
CA ARG A 491 22.42 8.25 5.77
C ARG A 491 23.15 7.58 4.60
N LEU A 492 22.55 7.63 3.41
CA LEU A 492 23.03 6.94 2.20
C LEU A 492 24.26 7.62 1.57
N GLY A 493 24.47 8.90 1.86
CA GLY A 493 25.40 9.73 1.11
C GLY A 493 24.85 10.17 -0.24
N GLU A 494 25.55 11.11 -0.88
CA GLU A 494 25.06 11.82 -2.06
C GLU A 494 24.85 10.92 -3.28
N GLU A 495 25.74 9.95 -3.49
CA GLU A 495 25.72 9.10 -4.69
C GLU A 495 24.57 8.09 -4.66
N ALA A 496 24.48 7.27 -3.61
CA ALA A 496 23.41 6.30 -3.45
C ALA A 496 22.03 6.98 -3.35
N PHE A 497 21.93 8.12 -2.66
CA PHE A 497 20.69 8.89 -2.62
C PHE A 497 20.27 9.41 -4.00
N ARG A 498 21.22 9.90 -4.82
CA ARG A 498 20.90 10.38 -6.18
C ARG A 498 20.37 9.26 -7.06
N LEU A 499 20.93 8.05 -6.94
CA LEU A 499 20.44 6.87 -7.65
C LEU A 499 19.00 6.56 -7.22
N TYR A 500 18.77 6.44 -5.91
CA TYR A 500 17.44 6.20 -5.34
C TYR A 500 16.40 7.24 -5.75
N TYR A 501 16.74 8.53 -5.63
CA TYR A 501 15.84 9.64 -5.95
C TYR A 501 15.43 9.66 -7.42
N ARG A 502 16.36 9.36 -8.33
CA ARG A 502 16.07 9.25 -9.77
C ARG A 502 15.24 8.00 -10.08
N ASP A 503 15.58 6.88 -9.47
CA ASP A 503 14.88 5.60 -9.60
C ASP A 503 13.40 5.74 -9.20
N MET A 504 13.10 6.35 -8.05
CA MET A 504 11.72 6.64 -7.62
C MET A 504 10.93 7.45 -8.65
N ALA A 505 11.55 8.51 -9.20
CA ALA A 505 10.91 9.39 -10.16
C ALA A 505 10.61 8.67 -11.49
N GLU A 506 11.57 7.88 -11.99
CA GLU A 506 11.41 7.10 -13.21
C GLU A 506 10.30 6.04 -13.08
N ARG A 507 10.29 5.28 -11.98
CA ARG A 507 9.24 4.29 -11.72
C ARG A 507 7.86 4.93 -11.62
N SER A 508 7.73 6.01 -10.85
CA SER A 508 6.48 6.77 -10.73
C SER A 508 5.99 7.28 -12.09
N PHE A 509 6.89 7.77 -12.93
CA PHE A 509 6.57 8.24 -14.28
C PHE A 509 6.03 7.11 -15.16
N ILE A 510 6.73 5.97 -15.23
CA ILE A 510 6.32 4.83 -16.05
C ILE A 510 4.99 4.24 -15.59
N GLN A 511 4.74 4.18 -14.28
CA GLN A 511 3.48 3.67 -13.76
C GLN A 511 2.28 4.57 -14.05
N GLN A 512 2.46 5.88 -14.08
CA GLN A 512 1.38 6.80 -14.45
C GLN A 512 0.95 6.57 -15.90
N ILE A 513 1.91 6.33 -16.79
CA ILE A 513 1.68 6.08 -18.22
C ILE A 513 1.13 4.67 -18.45
N GLY A 514 1.71 3.65 -17.82
CA GLY A 514 1.34 2.25 -18.01
C GLY A 514 -0.08 1.85 -17.59
N ARG A 515 -0.85 2.79 -17.04
CA ARG A 515 -2.25 2.58 -16.67
C ARG A 515 -3.24 2.74 -17.81
N VAL A 516 -2.87 3.48 -18.87
CA VAL A 516 -3.77 3.72 -20.01
C VAL A 516 -3.70 2.63 -21.08
N LEU A 517 -2.70 1.74 -21.01
CA LEU A 517 -2.53 0.61 -21.94
C LEU A 517 -2.66 -0.73 -21.21
N ARG A 518 -3.50 -1.62 -21.74
CA ARG A 518 -3.85 -2.93 -21.15
C ARG A 518 -3.71 -4.08 -22.14
N SER A 519 -4.12 -3.86 -23.38
CA SER A 519 -4.08 -4.82 -24.48
C SER A 519 -2.97 -4.47 -25.46
N PRO A 520 -2.36 -5.47 -26.13
CA PRO A 520 -1.47 -5.23 -27.28
C PRO A 520 -2.09 -4.34 -28.37
N ASP A 521 -3.41 -4.28 -28.47
CA ASP A 521 -4.13 -3.48 -29.47
C ASP A 521 -4.44 -2.05 -29.00
N ASP A 522 -4.19 -1.73 -27.73
CA ASP A 522 -4.50 -0.40 -27.21
C ASP A 522 -3.57 0.64 -27.84
N VAL A 523 -4.14 1.79 -28.19
CA VAL A 523 -3.41 2.96 -28.67
C VAL A 523 -3.77 4.16 -27.80
N ALA A 524 -2.76 4.81 -27.23
CA ALA A 524 -2.97 6.00 -26.41
C ALA A 524 -1.95 7.09 -26.75
N GLU A 525 -2.38 8.34 -26.68
CA GLU A 525 -1.49 9.49 -26.84
C GLU A 525 -0.80 9.84 -25.53
N PHE A 526 0.49 10.15 -25.61
CA PHE A 526 1.26 10.73 -24.52
C PHE A 526 1.50 12.22 -24.78
N TRP A 527 1.19 13.03 -23.77
CA TRP A 527 1.40 14.47 -23.78
C TRP A 527 2.06 14.96 -22.48
N SER A 528 2.86 16.03 -22.57
CA SER A 528 3.36 16.76 -21.40
C SER A 528 3.78 18.18 -21.77
N PRO A 529 3.53 19.20 -20.92
CA PRO A 529 4.16 20.51 -21.10
C PRO A 529 5.65 20.52 -20.71
N ASP A 530 6.14 19.49 -20.00
CA ASP A 530 7.53 19.36 -19.57
C ASP A 530 8.35 18.54 -20.58
N LEU A 531 9.35 19.19 -21.18
CA LEU A 531 10.23 18.55 -22.16
C LEU A 531 11.00 17.36 -21.57
N LEU A 532 11.28 17.36 -20.26
CA LEU A 532 11.95 16.24 -19.61
C LEU A 532 11.10 14.97 -19.68
N CYS A 533 9.78 15.06 -19.52
CA CYS A 533 8.90 13.92 -19.66
C CYS A 533 9.01 13.27 -21.05
N HIS A 534 9.10 14.08 -22.11
CA HIS A 534 9.27 13.59 -23.47
C HIS A 534 10.62 12.91 -23.70
N ILE A 535 11.69 13.40 -23.07
CA ILE A 535 13.01 12.77 -23.11
C ILE A 535 12.98 11.44 -22.34
N MET A 536 12.41 11.45 -21.14
CA MET A 536 12.38 10.29 -20.25
C MET A 536 11.46 9.18 -20.78
N LEU A 537 10.34 9.52 -21.42
CA LEU A 537 9.49 8.53 -22.09
C LEU A 537 10.32 7.68 -23.06
N ARG A 538 11.16 8.32 -23.88
CA ARG A 538 11.99 7.61 -24.88
C ARG A 538 13.10 6.76 -24.26
N ARG A 539 13.52 7.07 -23.04
CA ARG A 539 14.61 6.38 -22.35
C ARG A 539 14.10 5.21 -21.50
N ALA A 540 13.00 5.42 -20.79
CA ALA A 540 12.54 4.53 -19.73
C ALA A 540 11.38 3.61 -20.15
N TRP A 541 10.58 3.98 -21.15
CA TRP A 541 9.42 3.18 -21.56
C TRP A 541 9.83 1.95 -22.36
N LYS A 542 9.52 0.76 -21.83
CA LYS A 542 9.78 -0.53 -22.46
C LYS A 542 8.56 -1.05 -23.22
N GLY A 543 8.13 -0.30 -24.23
CA GLY A 543 7.01 -0.67 -25.09
C GLY A 543 7.05 0.10 -26.40
N ARG A 544 6.09 -0.12 -27.29
CA ARG A 544 6.08 0.54 -28.61
C ARG A 544 5.75 2.02 -28.49
N ILE A 545 6.53 2.86 -29.18
CA ILE A 545 6.33 4.31 -29.27
C ILE A 545 6.33 4.72 -30.75
N SER A 546 5.32 5.47 -31.17
CA SER A 546 5.30 6.21 -32.44
C SER A 546 5.43 7.71 -32.16
N ARG A 547 6.13 8.43 -33.04
CA ARG A 547 6.19 9.90 -33.00
C ARG A 547 5.27 10.48 -34.06
N ARG A 548 4.49 11.48 -33.70
CA ARG A 548 3.75 12.30 -34.66
C ARG A 548 3.81 13.76 -34.20
N ASP A 549 4.57 14.57 -34.91
CA ASP A 549 4.57 16.01 -34.68
C ASP A 549 3.21 16.56 -35.10
N SER A 550 2.54 17.31 -34.22
CA SER A 550 1.23 17.90 -34.55
C SER A 550 1.35 19.18 -35.39
N THR A 551 2.51 19.42 -36.01
CA THR A 551 2.74 20.50 -36.97
C THR A 551 2.22 20.19 -38.37
N VAL A 552 1.81 18.94 -38.64
CA VAL A 552 1.08 18.59 -39.85
C VAL A 552 -0.41 18.63 -39.52
N SER A 553 -1.14 19.55 -40.15
CA SER A 553 -2.58 19.52 -40.21
C SER A 553 -3.03 18.14 -40.69
N ASP A 554 -3.68 17.37 -39.81
CA ASP A 554 -4.51 16.22 -40.21
C ASP A 554 -5.73 16.77 -40.98
N GLN A 555 -5.48 17.21 -42.22
CA GLN A 555 -6.47 17.27 -43.28
C GLN A 555 -6.11 16.15 -44.26
N GLY A 556 -6.89 15.07 -44.16
CA GLY A 556 -6.85 13.90 -45.03
C GLY A 556 -8.07 13.06 -44.73
#